data_AF-A0A934WGU3-F1
#
_entry.id   AF-A0A934WGU3-F1
#
_cell.length_a   1.000
_cell.length_b   1.000
_cell.length_c   1.000
_cell.angle_alpha   90.00
_cell.angle_beta   90.00
_cell.angle_gamma   90.00
#
_symmetry.space_group_name_H-M   'P 1'
#
loop_
_entity.id
_entity.type
_entity.pdbx_description
1 polymer ?
#
loop_
_entity_poly.entity_id
_entity_poly.type
_entity_poly.pdbx_seq_one_letter_code
_entity_poly.pdbx_strand_id
1 'polypeptide(L)' 'MSRVQTVVVGPEEGDQRLDRWLRRRFPQLGQGPIEKMCRKGELRLDGARVKASDRVQPGQSVRVPPLPE' A
#
# COMPACT_ATOMS: atom_id res chain seq x y z
N MET A 1 -10.37 17.03 -2.79
CA MET A 1 -11.10 15.97 -2.05
C MET A 1 -10.38 14.67 -2.24
N SER A 2 -9.51 14.29 -1.31
CA SER A 2 -8.70 13.09 -1.45
C SER A 2 -9.42 11.96 -0.68
N ARG A 3 -9.97 10.98 -1.42
CA ARG A 3 -10.74 9.86 -0.86
C ARG A 3 -9.82 8.67 -0.57
N VAL A 4 -10.13 7.93 0.49
CA VAL A 4 -9.52 6.61 0.72
C VAL A 4 -9.88 5.71 -0.45
N GLN A 5 -8.90 4.95 -0.95
CA GLN A 5 -9.13 3.97 -2.01
C GLN A 5 -8.68 2.58 -1.57
N THR A 6 -9.33 1.55 -2.10
CA THR A 6 -8.92 0.16 -1.94
C THR A 6 -8.51 -0.37 -3.28
N VAL A 7 -7.31 -0.94 -3.36
CA VAL A 7 -6.70 -1.43 -4.59
C VAL A 7 -6.41 -2.91 -4.42
N VAL A 8 -6.91 -3.73 -5.34
CA VAL A 8 -6.67 -5.17 -5.34
C VAL A 8 -5.33 -5.46 -6.02
N VAL A 9 -4.54 -6.34 -5.42
CA VAL A 9 -3.26 -6.80 -5.96
C VAL A 9 -3.54 -7.74 -7.14
N GLY A 10 -3.05 -7.39 -8.32
CA GLY A 10 -3.21 -8.19 -9.53
C GLY A 10 -2.38 -9.48 -9.50
N PRO A 11 -2.69 -10.43 -10.40
CA PRO A 11 -2.01 -11.74 -10.48
C PRO A 11 -0.50 -11.64 -10.72
N GLU A 12 -0.04 -10.65 -11.48
CA GLU A 12 1.38 -10.44 -11.79
C GLU A 12 2.09 -9.51 -10.79
N GLU A 13 1.36 -9.02 -9.79
CA GLU A 13 1.84 -8.03 -8.84
C GLU A 13 2.11 -8.63 -7.45
N GLY A 14 1.95 -9.95 -7.32
CA GLY A 14 2.20 -10.72 -6.10
C GLY A 14 3.68 -10.88 -5.74
N ASP A 15 3.89 -11.44 -4.56
CA ASP A 15 5.18 -11.84 -3.97
C ASP A 15 6.25 -10.74 -3.85
N GLN A 16 5.88 -9.48 -4.07
CA GLN A 16 6.71 -8.32 -3.83
C GLN A 16 6.35 -7.64 -2.51
N ARG A 17 7.29 -6.85 -1.96
CA ARG A 17 7.05 -6.03 -0.78
C ARG A 17 6.01 -4.95 -1.06
N LEU A 18 5.18 -4.63 -0.06
CA LEU A 18 4.15 -3.60 -0.12
C LEU A 18 4.72 -2.24 -0.52
N ASP A 19 5.89 -1.85 0.01
CA ASP A 19 6.52 -0.58 -0.35
C ASP A 19 6.90 -0.50 -1.83
N ARG A 20 7.44 -1.58 -2.40
CA ARG A 20 7.75 -1.68 -3.83
C ARG A 20 6.47 -1.66 -4.68
N TRP A 21 5.46 -2.40 -4.26
CA TRP A 21 4.16 -2.44 -4.93
C TRP A 21 3.51 -1.05 -4.97
N LEU A 22 3.50 -0.34 -3.84
CA LEU A 22 2.96 1.02 -3.73
C LEU A 22 3.71 1.99 -4.64
N ARG A 23 5.05 1.93 -4.70
CA ARG A 23 5.85 2.81 -5.56
C ARG A 23 5.67 2.55 -7.05
N ARG A 24 5.42 1.30 -7.45
CA ARG A 24 5.08 0.98 -8.85
C ARG A 24 3.77 1.63 -9.28
N ARG A 25 2.77 1.67 -8.39
CA ARG A 25 1.45 2.26 -8.65
C ARG A 25 1.38 3.77 -8.39
N PHE A 26 2.15 4.26 -7.44
CA PHE A 26 2.21 5.65 -7.01
C PHE A 26 3.69 6.10 -6.98
N PRO A 27 4.27 6.45 -8.14
CA PRO A 27 5.69 6.78 -8.26
C PRO A 27 6.15 7.95 -7.38
N GLN A 28 5.23 8.84 -6.96
CA GLN A 28 5.51 9.94 -6.05
C GLN A 28 5.81 9.51 -4.60
N LEU A 29 5.50 8.26 -4.23
CA LEU A 29 5.70 7.80 -2.85
C LEU A 29 7.16 7.44 -2.55
N GLY A 30 7.70 8.05 -1.49
CA GLY A 30 8.97 7.67 -0.87
C GLY A 30 8.81 6.64 0.26
N GLN A 31 9.94 6.14 0.79
CA GLN A 31 9.92 5.19 1.92
C GLN A 31 9.33 5.84 3.17
N GLY A 32 9.76 7.07 3.49
CA GLY A 32 9.34 7.79 4.69
C GLY A 32 7.82 7.94 4.80
N PRO A 33 7.12 8.45 3.76
CA PRO A 33 5.66 8.48 3.71
C PRO A 33 5.02 7.10 3.88
N ILE A 34 5.50 6.07 3.17
CA ILE A 34 4.96 4.71 3.28
C ILE A 34 5.08 4.18 4.72
N GLU A 35 6.26 4.28 5.33
CA GLU A 35 6.50 3.86 6.72
C GLU A 35 5.64 4.66 7.71
N LYS A 36 5.44 5.96 7.46
CA LYS A 36 4.56 6.81 8.27
C LYS A 36 3.10 6.33 8.17
N MET A 37 2.61 6.05 6.97
CA MET A 37 1.25 5.55 6.75
C MET A 37 1.04 4.16 7.38
N CYS A 38 2.03 3.26 7.28
CA CYS A 38 2.00 1.96 7.97
C CYS A 38 1.94 2.12 9.50
N ARG A 39 2.79 2.96 10.09
CA ARG A 39 2.82 3.22 11.55
C ARG A 39 1.52 3.81 12.08
N LYS A 40 0.89 4.70 11.31
CA LYS A 40 -0.42 5.27 11.63
C LYS A 40 -1.58 4.29 11.41
N GLY A 41 -1.36 3.17 10.75
CA GLY A 41 -2.42 2.22 10.37
C GLY A 41 -3.34 2.76 9.28
N GLU A 42 -2.87 3.73 8.50
CA GLU A 42 -3.58 4.31 7.36
C GLU A 42 -3.55 3.36 6.16
N LEU A 43 -2.41 2.68 5.96
CA LEU A 43 -2.30 1.53 5.06
C LEU A 43 -2.78 0.25 5.76
N ARG A 44 -3.58 -0.53 5.05
CA ARG A 44 -4.04 -1.86 5.51
C ARG A 44 -4.03 -2.87 4.39
N LEU A 45 -3.73 -4.11 4.72
CA LEU A 45 -3.81 -5.27 3.82
C LEU A 45 -4.92 -6.18 4.36
N ASP A 46 -5.98 -6.38 3.57
CA ASP A 46 -7.18 -7.12 3.98
C ASP A 46 -7.75 -6.67 5.33
N GLY A 47 -7.65 -5.37 5.62
CA GLY A 47 -8.12 -4.78 6.87
C GLY A 47 -7.16 -4.88 8.07
N ALA A 48 -6.06 -5.63 7.95
CA ALA A 48 -5.03 -5.75 8.98
C ALA A 48 -3.97 -4.64 8.91
N ARG A 49 -3.31 -4.37 10.05
CA ARG A 49 -2.11 -3.51 10.08
C ARG A 49 -0.97 -4.21 9.33
N VAL A 50 -0.17 -3.41 8.64
CA VAL A 50 0.86 -3.90 7.71
C VAL A 50 2.15 -3.10 7.87
N LYS A 51 3.29 -3.73 7.62
CA LYS A 51 4.60 -3.08 7.50
C LYS A 51 4.94 -2.87 6.03
N ALA A 52 5.79 -1.89 5.75
CA ALA A 52 6.29 -1.63 4.40
C ALA A 52 6.98 -2.87 3.76
N SER A 53 7.62 -3.70 4.59
CA SER A 53 8.31 -4.92 4.18
C SER A 53 7.41 -6.13 3.94
N ASP A 54 6.13 -6.07 4.33
CA ASP A 54 5.24 -7.21 4.18
C ASP A 54 5.01 -7.50 2.69
N ARG A 55 4.91 -8.78 2.34
CA ARG A 55 4.68 -9.19 0.96
C ARG A 55 3.20 -9.19 0.63
N VAL A 56 2.85 -8.64 -0.52
CA VAL A 56 1.49 -8.70 -1.05
C VAL A 56 1.31 -9.96 -1.89
N GLN A 57 0.10 -10.52 -1.85
CA GLN A 57 -0.30 -11.68 -2.64
C GLN A 57 -1.43 -11.28 -3.60
N PRO A 58 -1.54 -11.95 -4.76
CA PRO A 58 -2.66 -11.73 -5.67
C PRO A 58 -4.01 -11.88 -4.98
N GLY A 59 -4.95 -11.00 -5.34
CA GLY A 59 -6.29 -10.98 -4.77
C GLY A 59 -6.42 -10.26 -3.42
N GLN A 60 -5.32 -9.93 -2.76
CA GLN A 60 -5.37 -9.13 -1.53
C GLN A 60 -5.79 -7.69 -1.80
N SER A 61 -6.48 -7.10 -0.83
CA SER A 61 -6.99 -5.73 -0.89
C SER A 61 -6.13 -4.79 -0.05
N VAL A 62 -5.46 -3.84 -0.71
CA VAL A 62 -4.68 -2.80 -0.06
C VAL A 62 -5.51 -1.52 0.07
N ARG A 63 -5.81 -1.11 1.30
CA ARG A 63 -6.39 0.19 1.59
C ARG A 63 -5.29 1.25 1.57
N VAL A 64 -5.41 2.21 0.66
CA VAL A 64 -4.49 3.35 0.50
C VAL A 64 -5.20 4.62 0.97
N PRO A 65 -4.62 5.36 1.95
CA PRO A 65 -5.17 6.64 2.36
C PRO A 65 -5.02 7.66 1.23
N PRO A 66 -5.65 8.82 1.35
CA PRO A 66 -5.44 9.88 0.39
C PRO A 66 -3.96 10.33 0.41
N LEU A 67 -3.32 10.27 -0.76
CA LEU A 67 -1.91 10.60 -0.90
C LEU A 67 -1.72 12.12 -1.01
N PRO A 68 -0.61 12.68 -0.48
CA PRO A 68 -0.23 14.05 -0.76
C PRO A 68 0.01 14.22 -2.28
N GLU A 69 -0.32 15.40 -2.80
CA GLU A 69 0.02 15.81 -4.18
C GLU A 69 1.53 15.86 -4.41
#